data_AF-A0A1X4HSG3-F1
#
_entry.id   AF-A0A1X4HSG3-F1
#
_cell.length_a   1.000
_cell.length_b   1.000
_cell.length_c   1.000
_cell.angle_alpha   90.00
_cell.angle_beta   90.00
_cell.angle_gamma   90.00
#
_symmetry.space_group_name_H-M   'P 1'
#
loop_
_entity.id
_entity.type
_entity.pdbx_description
1 polymer ?
#
loop_
_entity_poly.entity_id
_entity_poly.type
_entity_poly.pdbx_seq_one_letter_code
_entity_poly.pdbx_strand_id
1 'polypeptide(L)'
;LADAWAQRITNASGGIFLYARVATRALLRVLARSGPDEHPDLHRLLAGNLTAVLDEEFERSPDPERLRDLLRPLAWAEGAGMPRRDLWPKVAEALSDRGARYGDEDIAWVLEHAGFHVVESGESGQTVYRLYH
;
A
#
# COMPACT_ATOMS: atom_id res chain seq x y z
N LEU A 1 -23.27 -4.81 12.70
CA LEU A 1 -22.64 -4.51 11.40
C LEU A 1 -21.16 -4.21 11.55
N ALA A 2 -20.75 -3.17 12.29
CA ALA A 2 -19.35 -2.81 12.50
C ALA A 2 -18.45 -3.98 12.99
N ASP A 3 -18.88 -4.74 14.01
CA ASP A 3 -18.09 -5.86 14.54
C ASP A 3 -17.93 -7.03 13.56
N ALA A 4 -18.96 -7.30 12.74
CA ALA A 4 -18.90 -8.32 11.69
C ALA A 4 -17.93 -7.92 10.56
N TRP A 5 -17.80 -6.62 10.29
CA TRP A 5 -16.82 -6.09 9.33
C TRP A 5 -15.41 -6.11 9.90
N ALA A 6 -15.23 -5.72 11.16
CA ALA A 6 -13.95 -5.80 11.85
C ALA A 6 -13.38 -7.23 11.82
N GLN A 7 -14.20 -8.22 12.19
CA GLN A 7 -13.78 -9.64 12.18
C GLN A 7 -13.39 -10.15 10.79
N ARG A 8 -14.11 -9.72 9.74
CA ARG A 8 -13.82 -10.11 8.35
C ARG A 8 -12.53 -9.47 7.82
N ILE A 9 -12.29 -8.20 8.13
CA ILE A 9 -11.04 -7.51 7.78
C ILE A 9 -9.85 -8.18 8.46
N THR A 10 -9.98 -8.53 9.74
CA THR A 10 -8.95 -9.25 10.51
C THR A 10 -8.63 -10.62 9.90
N ASN A 11 -9.66 -11.38 9.50
CA ASN A 11 -9.45 -12.70 8.89
C ASN A 11 -8.83 -12.61 7.49
N ALA A 12 -9.21 -11.60 6.70
CA ALA A 12 -8.69 -11.40 5.34
C ALA A 12 -7.27 -10.81 5.32
N SER A 13 -6.89 -10.03 6.35
CA SER A 13 -5.57 -9.39 6.44
C SER A 13 -4.48 -10.30 7.01
N GLY A 14 -4.85 -11.43 7.63
CA GLY A 14 -3.89 -12.35 8.24
C GLY A 14 -3.02 -11.72 9.33
N GLY A 15 -3.46 -10.62 9.94
CA GLY A 15 -2.68 -9.85 10.92
C GLY A 15 -1.70 -8.84 10.33
N ILE A 16 -1.69 -8.64 9.01
CA ILE A 16 -0.85 -7.65 8.34
C ILE A 16 -1.68 -6.37 8.11
N PHE A 17 -1.34 -5.29 8.78
CA PHE A 17 -2.16 -4.08 8.89
C PHE A 17 -2.23 -3.29 7.57
N LEU A 18 -1.26 -3.46 6.66
CA LEU A 18 -1.33 -2.89 5.31
C LEU A 18 -2.57 -3.39 4.58
N TYR A 19 -2.80 -4.70 4.66
CA TYR A 19 -3.93 -5.37 4.05
C TYR A 19 -5.25 -4.96 4.70
N ALA A 20 -5.28 -4.82 6.03
CA ALA A 20 -6.45 -4.30 6.74
C ALA A 20 -6.80 -2.86 6.30
N ARG A 21 -5.80 -1.99 6.14
CA ARG A 21 -5.98 -0.59 5.74
C ARG A 21 -6.40 -0.44 4.28
N VAL A 22 -5.86 -1.24 3.37
CA VAL A 22 -6.27 -1.26 1.96
C VAL A 22 -7.70 -1.78 1.81
N ALA A 23 -8.04 -2.88 2.47
CA ALA A 23 -9.40 -3.40 2.50
C ALA A 23 -10.38 -2.35 3.05
N THR A 24 -10.01 -1.66 4.13
CA THR A 24 -10.82 -0.59 4.73
C THR A 24 -11.01 0.59 3.77
N ARG A 25 -9.98 1.01 3.02
CA ARG A 25 -10.10 2.10 2.03
C ARG A 25 -10.94 1.71 0.82
N ALA A 26 -10.83 0.49 0.35
CA ALA A 26 -11.67 -0.02 -0.73
C ALA A 26 -13.13 -0.09 -0.27
N LEU A 27 -13.38 -0.60 0.94
CA LEU A 27 -14.68 -0.63 1.63
C LEU A 27 -15.30 0.77 1.76
N LEU A 28 -14.55 1.76 2.27
CA LEU A 28 -15.05 3.14 2.40
C LEU A 28 -15.44 3.77 1.07
N ARG A 29 -14.71 3.46 -0.02
CA ARG A 29 -15.03 3.97 -1.36
C ARG A 29 -16.22 3.28 -2.02
N VAL A 30 -16.47 2.01 -1.71
CA VAL A 30 -17.70 1.34 -2.13
C VAL A 30 -18.89 1.88 -1.36
N LEU A 31 -18.78 1.99 -0.04
CA LEU A 31 -19.84 2.56 0.82
C LEU A 31 -20.21 4.00 0.43
N ALA A 32 -19.22 4.81 0.03
CA ALA A 32 -19.47 6.17 -0.45
C ALA A 32 -20.20 6.23 -1.81
N ARG A 33 -20.13 5.17 -2.63
CA ARG A 33 -20.74 5.11 -3.97
C ARG A 33 -22.11 4.42 -3.99
N SER A 34 -22.32 3.44 -3.14
CA SER A 34 -23.50 2.56 -3.19
C SER A 34 -24.58 2.92 -2.17
N GLY A 35 -24.33 3.85 -1.23
CA GLY A 35 -25.26 4.10 -0.13
C GLY A 35 -25.35 2.91 0.85
N PRO A 36 -26.00 3.08 2.02
CA PRO A 36 -25.93 2.12 3.12
C PRO A 36 -26.59 0.76 2.83
N ASP A 37 -27.42 0.62 1.80
CA ASP A 37 -28.23 -0.58 1.55
C ASP A 37 -27.72 -1.45 0.37
N GLU A 38 -26.83 -0.94 -0.50
CA GLU A 38 -26.28 -1.71 -1.62
C GLU A 38 -24.91 -2.35 -1.25
N HIS A 39 -24.99 -3.52 -0.61
CA HIS A 39 -23.84 -4.35 -0.25
C HIS A 39 -23.34 -5.42 -1.26
N PRO A 40 -23.88 -5.63 -2.49
CA PRO A 40 -23.39 -6.68 -3.40
C PRO A 40 -21.93 -6.52 -3.82
N ASP A 41 -21.50 -5.28 -4.13
CA ASP A 41 -20.13 -4.98 -4.53
C ASP A 41 -19.15 -5.15 -3.37
N LEU A 42 -19.64 -4.93 -2.16
CA LEU A 42 -18.88 -5.07 -0.93
C LEU A 42 -18.62 -6.52 -0.56
N HIS A 43 -19.63 -7.37 -0.74
CA HIS A 43 -19.48 -8.80 -0.50
C HIS A 43 -18.52 -9.43 -1.52
N ARG A 44 -18.49 -8.93 -2.77
CA ARG A 44 -17.55 -9.34 -3.82
C ARG A 44 -16.12 -8.84 -3.55
N LEU A 45 -15.95 -7.65 -3.00
CA LEU A 45 -14.63 -7.07 -2.67
C LEU A 45 -13.96 -7.80 -1.49
N LEU A 46 -14.75 -8.29 -0.54
CA LEU A 46 -14.27 -9.04 0.64
C LEU A 46 -14.25 -10.56 0.44
N ALA A 47 -15.05 -11.10 -0.50
CA ALA A 47 -14.92 -12.49 -0.97
C ALA A 47 -13.89 -12.62 -2.10
N GLY A 48 -13.42 -11.50 -2.65
CA GLY A 48 -12.45 -11.43 -3.73
C GLY A 48 -11.01 -11.55 -3.23
N ASN A 49 -10.12 -11.92 -4.13
CA ASN A 49 -8.69 -11.97 -3.87
C ASN A 49 -8.18 -10.55 -3.54
N LEU A 50 -7.69 -10.34 -2.33
CA LEU A 50 -7.20 -9.04 -1.85
C LEU A 50 -6.06 -8.47 -2.72
N THR A 51 -5.32 -9.35 -3.40
CA THR A 51 -4.35 -8.96 -4.44
C THR A 51 -5.01 -8.21 -5.59
N ALA A 52 -6.20 -8.63 -6.03
CA ALA A 52 -6.92 -7.94 -7.10
C ALA A 52 -7.39 -6.53 -6.69
N VAL A 53 -7.73 -6.33 -5.42
CA VAL A 53 -8.08 -5.01 -4.89
C VAL A 53 -6.85 -4.10 -4.84
N LEU A 54 -5.70 -4.62 -4.41
CA LEU A 54 -4.43 -3.90 -4.45
C LEU A 54 -4.02 -3.54 -5.88
N ASP A 55 -4.15 -4.48 -6.82
CA ASP A 55 -3.86 -4.25 -8.23
C ASP A 55 -4.75 -3.16 -8.81
N GLU A 56 -6.06 -3.20 -8.56
CA GLU A 56 -6.99 -2.18 -9.04
C GLU A 56 -6.70 -0.79 -8.44
N GLU A 57 -6.17 -0.73 -7.22
CA GLU A 57 -5.71 0.53 -6.63
C GLU A 57 -4.43 1.04 -7.28
N PHE A 58 -3.47 0.16 -7.58
CA PHE A 58 -2.23 0.54 -8.27
C PHE A 58 -2.48 0.97 -9.72
N GLU A 59 -3.41 0.33 -10.43
CA GLU A 59 -3.80 0.70 -11.80
C GLU A 59 -4.43 2.10 -11.89
N ARG A 60 -4.87 2.69 -10.77
CA ARG A 60 -5.36 4.08 -10.74
C ARG A 60 -4.23 5.12 -10.58
N SER A 61 -3.01 4.68 -10.32
CA SER A 61 -1.83 5.53 -10.34
C SER A 61 -1.59 6.06 -11.76
N PRO A 62 -1.11 7.30 -11.94
CA PRO A 62 -0.67 7.77 -13.24
C PRO A 62 0.55 6.99 -13.76
N ASP A 63 1.27 6.30 -12.87
CA ASP A 63 2.32 5.34 -13.23
C ASP A 63 2.26 4.11 -12.29
N PRO A 64 1.49 3.07 -12.65
CA PRO A 64 1.32 1.87 -11.82
C PRO A 64 2.61 1.07 -11.66
N GLU A 65 3.49 1.09 -12.65
CA GLU A 65 4.75 0.32 -12.62
C GLU A 65 5.77 0.99 -11.70
N ARG A 66 6.00 2.30 -11.85
CA ARG A 66 6.83 3.07 -10.93
C ARG A 66 6.33 2.97 -9.49
N LEU A 67 5.01 3.00 -9.30
CA LEU A 67 4.41 2.81 -7.97
C LEU A 67 4.76 1.43 -7.38
N ARG A 68 4.61 0.36 -8.16
CA ARG A 68 4.96 -1.01 -7.73
C ARG A 68 6.43 -1.13 -7.39
N ASP A 69 7.31 -0.64 -8.26
CA ASP A 69 8.75 -0.75 -8.09
C ASP A 69 9.25 0.03 -6.87
N LEU A 70 8.64 1.18 -6.58
CA LEU A 70 8.99 1.98 -5.41
C LEU A 70 8.37 1.45 -4.10
N LEU A 71 7.20 0.82 -4.12
CA LEU A 71 6.62 0.23 -2.90
C LEU A 71 7.20 -1.16 -2.58
N ARG A 72 7.65 -1.91 -3.58
CA ARG A 72 8.19 -3.28 -3.43
C ARG A 72 9.33 -3.36 -2.40
N PRO A 73 10.37 -2.50 -2.40
CA PRO A 73 11.43 -2.52 -1.38
C PRO A 73 10.90 -2.38 0.06
N LEU A 74 9.86 -1.57 0.25
CA LEU A 74 9.30 -1.32 1.58
C LEU A 74 8.55 -2.53 2.15
N ALA A 75 8.10 -3.46 1.30
CA ALA A 75 7.52 -4.72 1.74
C ALA A 75 8.56 -5.69 2.35
N TRP A 76 9.83 -5.49 2.03
CA TRP A 76 10.96 -6.25 2.57
C TRP A 76 11.71 -5.51 3.69
N ALA A 77 11.25 -4.32 4.07
CA ALA A 77 11.90 -3.50 5.08
C ALA A 77 11.59 -4.05 6.49
N GLU A 78 12.59 -4.64 7.14
CA GLU A 78 12.49 -5.08 8.55
C GLU A 78 12.86 -3.93 9.51
N GLY A 79 12.34 -3.97 10.74
CA GLY A 79 12.70 -3.02 11.79
C GLY A 79 12.14 -1.60 11.58
N ALA A 80 13.03 -0.61 11.59
CA ALA A 80 12.65 0.81 11.54
C ALA A 80 12.27 1.31 10.14
N GLY A 81 12.64 0.60 9.08
CA GLY A 81 12.32 0.92 7.68
C GLY A 81 13.55 1.15 6.80
N MET A 82 13.31 1.58 5.56
CA MET A 82 14.32 1.89 4.56
C MET A 82 14.73 3.38 4.57
N PRO A 83 16.03 3.71 4.56
CA PRO A 83 16.52 5.07 4.38
C PRO A 83 16.12 5.69 3.04
N ARG A 84 15.66 6.95 3.10
CA ARG A 84 15.10 7.70 1.96
C ARG A 84 16.02 7.82 0.74
N ARG A 85 17.25 8.30 0.95
CA ARG A 85 18.10 8.85 -0.11
C ARG A 85 19.01 7.83 -0.76
N ASP A 86 19.49 6.86 0.00
CA ASP A 86 20.57 5.99 -0.46
C ASP A 86 20.13 4.55 -0.72
N LEU A 87 19.30 3.98 0.16
CA LEU A 87 18.98 2.56 0.09
C LEU A 87 17.70 2.31 -0.69
N TRP A 88 16.63 3.06 -0.39
CA TRP A 88 15.34 2.85 -1.02
C TRP A 88 15.38 2.95 -2.55
N PRO A 89 15.96 3.99 -3.18
CA PRO A 89 16.03 4.06 -4.64
C PRO A 89 16.83 2.91 -5.23
N LYS A 90 18.00 2.58 -4.67
CA LYS A 90 18.87 1.49 -5.18
C LYS A 90 18.21 0.12 -5.12
N VAL A 91 17.44 -0.16 -4.07
CA VAL A 91 16.72 -1.42 -3.96
C VAL A 91 15.54 -1.44 -4.93
N ALA A 92 14.85 -0.30 -5.13
CA ALA A 92 13.81 -0.19 -6.17
C ALA A 92 14.39 -0.45 -7.56
N GLU A 93 15.55 0.12 -7.89
CA GLU A 93 16.24 -0.13 -9.18
C GLU A 93 16.58 -1.61 -9.36
N ALA A 94 17.17 -2.23 -8.33
CA ALA A 94 17.59 -3.63 -8.36
C ALA A 94 16.41 -4.61 -8.48
N LEU A 95 15.25 -4.24 -7.96
CA LEU A 95 14.03 -5.05 -8.01
C LEU A 95 13.11 -4.70 -9.18
N SER A 96 13.41 -3.65 -9.95
CA SER A 96 12.61 -3.26 -11.11
C SER A 96 12.85 -4.24 -12.26
N ASP A 97 11.76 -4.76 -12.81
CA ASP A 97 11.81 -5.77 -13.87
C ASP A 97 12.34 -5.20 -15.21
N ARG A 98 12.39 -3.87 -15.35
CA ARG A 98 12.82 -3.15 -16.57
C ARG A 98 14.17 -2.44 -16.46
N GLY A 99 14.85 -2.57 -15.32
CA GLY A 99 16.10 -1.83 -15.06
C GLY A 99 15.93 -0.31 -15.02
N ALA A 100 14.76 0.17 -14.57
CA ALA A 100 14.49 1.58 -14.34
C ALA A 100 15.44 2.15 -13.27
N ARG A 101 15.74 3.45 -13.41
CA ARG A 101 16.53 4.20 -12.42
C ARG A 101 15.62 5.07 -11.57
N TYR A 102 15.92 5.13 -10.28
CA TYR A 102 15.13 5.87 -9.31
C TYR A 102 16.02 6.75 -8.44
N GLY A 103 15.55 7.94 -8.12
CA GLY A 103 16.22 8.90 -7.25
C GLY A 103 15.27 9.63 -6.31
N ASP A 104 15.77 10.70 -5.70
CA ASP A 104 15.04 11.47 -4.68
C ASP A 104 13.69 12.03 -5.17
N GLU A 105 13.59 12.38 -6.46
CA GLU A 105 12.35 12.85 -7.09
C GLU A 105 11.30 11.73 -7.19
N ASP A 106 11.72 10.50 -7.45
CA ASP A 106 10.86 9.33 -7.44
C ASP A 106 10.34 9.00 -6.05
N ILE A 107 11.21 9.12 -5.05
CA ILE A 107 10.81 8.96 -3.66
C ILE A 107 9.82 10.05 -3.23
N ALA A 108 10.05 11.30 -3.63
CA ALA A 108 9.09 12.37 -3.37
C ALA A 108 7.74 12.09 -4.05
N TRP A 109 7.78 11.64 -5.30
CA TRP A 109 6.59 11.30 -6.07
C TRP A 109 5.79 10.16 -5.42
N VAL A 110 6.43 9.06 -4.99
CA VAL A 110 5.70 7.93 -4.37
C VAL A 110 5.14 8.31 -2.99
N LEU A 111 5.82 9.18 -2.24
CA LEU A 111 5.29 9.70 -0.97
C LEU A 111 4.08 10.61 -1.20
N GLU A 112 4.04 11.37 -2.29
CA GLU A 112 2.87 12.17 -2.66
C GLU A 112 1.68 11.29 -3.10
N HIS A 113 1.95 10.27 -3.93
CA HIS A 113 0.89 9.47 -4.56
C HIS A 113 0.44 8.27 -3.73
N ALA A 114 1.30 7.79 -2.82
CA ALA A 114 1.09 6.57 -2.04
C ALA A 114 1.55 6.71 -0.58
N GLY A 115 1.85 7.92 -0.10
CA GLY A 115 2.28 8.15 1.29
C GLY A 115 1.30 7.65 2.35
N PHE A 116 0.01 7.49 2.01
CA PHE A 116 -0.98 6.90 2.91
C PHE A 116 -0.77 5.40 3.19
N HIS A 117 0.10 4.73 2.43
CA HIS A 117 0.58 3.36 2.64
C HIS A 117 1.92 3.29 3.39
N VAL A 118 2.60 4.42 3.55
CA VAL A 118 3.97 4.50 4.06
C VAL A 118 3.96 5.18 5.44
N VAL A 119 4.73 4.63 6.38
CA VAL A 119 5.02 5.24 7.67
C VAL A 119 6.41 5.84 7.61
N GLU A 120 6.49 7.14 7.92
CA GLU A 120 7.75 7.83 8.15
C GLU A 120 8.17 7.68 9.62
N SER A 121 9.42 7.31 9.87
CA SER A 121 10.03 7.27 11.19
C SER A 121 11.45 7.84 11.16
N GLY A 122 11.96 8.23 12.32
CA GLY A 122 13.36 8.62 12.50
C GLY A 122 14.16 7.48 13.12
N GLU A 123 15.33 7.16 12.55
CA GLU A 123 16.30 6.25 13.14
C GLU A 123 17.72 6.83 12.99
N SER A 124 18.49 6.92 14.07
CA SER A 124 19.91 7.33 14.05
C SER A 124 20.21 8.62 13.25
N GLY A 125 19.30 9.60 13.26
CA GLY A 125 19.46 10.89 12.56
C GLY A 125 19.08 10.89 11.07
N GLN A 126 18.52 9.79 10.56
CA GLN A 126 18.00 9.68 9.20
C GLN A 126 16.50 9.33 9.19
N THR A 127 15.82 9.78 8.14
CA THR A 127 14.42 9.43 7.90
C THR A 127 14.33 8.07 7.21
N VAL A 128 13.59 7.16 7.83
CA VAL A 128 13.34 5.79 7.35
C VAL A 128 11.85 5.59 7.07
N TYR A 129 11.55 4.77 6.07
CA TYR A 129 10.21 4.55 5.55
C TYR A 129 9.88 3.06 5.51
N ARG A 130 8.66 2.69 5.91
CA ARG A 130 8.18 1.31 5.80
C ARG A 130 6.73 1.30 5.38
N LEU A 131 6.23 0.17 4.88
CA LEU A 131 4.80 0.03 4.70
C LEU A 131 4.10 0.03 6.07
N TYR A 132 2.86 0.46 6.09
CA TYR A 132 2.02 0.36 7.28
C TYR A 132 1.77 -1.14 7.57
N HIS A 133 2.48 -1.77 8.52
CA HIS A 133 2.33 -3.19 8.86
C HIS A 133 1.44 -3.47 10.05
#